data_AF-A0A8K0ED11-F1
#
_entry.id   AF-A0A8K0ED11-F1
#
_cell.length_a   1.000
_cell.length_b   1.000
_cell.length_c   1.000
_cell.angle_alpha   90.00
_cell.angle_beta   90.00
_cell.angle_gamma   90.00
#
_symmetry.space_group_name_H-M   'P 1'
#
loop_
_entity.id
_entity.type
_entity.pdbx_description
1 polymer ?
#
loop_
_entity_poly.entity_id
_entity_poly.type
_entity_poly.pdbx_seq_one_letter_code
_entity_poly.pdbx_strand_id
1 'polypeptide(L)'
;MGLFWSMQPSPGQSLGQRLDTENVTTPHLVDISVHEGHVDVMGEDTLPRLALTCVEWWYMADGVKRMPVKEGLIRGTLFLPPGPGKFPGVLDMYGVLGGLTERRAALLASRGFAALALAYFNYDDLPKDVTDIDLDYFEEATDWLLRQPSVLGPGVGALGISKGGEIALAMAVHLDKVAAVISISSPTVIATAPLPYKDSLLPAAQ
;
A
#
# COMPACT_ATOMS: atom_id res chain seq x y z
N MET A 1 0.07 23.00 -3.48
CA MET A 1 0.73 21.88 -2.78
C MET A 1 2.26 21.98 -2.70
N GLY A 2 2.90 23.08 -3.16
CA GLY A 2 4.36 23.28 -3.14
C GLY A 2 5.02 22.85 -1.84
N LEU A 3 4.55 23.43 -0.74
CA LEU A 3 5.03 23.20 0.62
C LEU A 3 5.08 21.72 1.06
N PHE A 4 4.23 20.85 0.49
CA PHE A 4 4.16 19.44 0.88
C PHE A 4 5.03 18.54 -0.01
N TRP A 5 4.92 18.66 -1.33
CA TRP A 5 5.68 17.78 -2.23
C TRP A 5 7.17 18.12 -2.28
N SER A 6 7.53 19.35 -1.93
CA SER A 6 8.93 19.81 -1.89
C SER A 6 9.59 19.66 -0.52
N MET A 7 8.93 19.00 0.45
CA MET A 7 9.56 18.71 1.75
C MET A 7 10.84 17.91 1.55
N GLN A 8 11.87 18.26 2.31
CA GLN A 8 13.16 17.58 2.32
C GLN A 8 13.44 17.02 3.72
N PRO A 9 14.20 15.92 3.83
CA PRO A 9 14.73 15.47 5.12
C PRO A 9 15.48 16.59 5.84
N SER A 10 15.33 16.67 7.16
CA SER A 10 16.05 17.66 7.96
C SER A 10 17.57 17.46 7.84
N PRO A 11 18.38 18.54 7.93
CA PRO A 11 19.83 18.44 7.91
C PRO A 11 20.35 17.39 8.91
N GLY A 12 21.26 16.52 8.45
CA GLY A 12 21.85 15.46 9.28
C GLY A 12 21.06 14.14 9.33
N GLN A 13 19.88 14.06 8.70
CA GLN A 13 19.20 12.77 8.52
C GLN A 13 19.98 11.85 7.57
N SER A 14 19.86 10.53 7.80
CA SER A 14 20.54 9.53 6.98
C SER A 14 20.02 9.58 5.53
N LEU A 15 20.94 9.46 4.58
CA LEU A 15 20.60 9.38 3.17
C LEU A 15 19.68 8.18 2.90
N GLY A 16 18.69 8.38 2.05
CA GLY A 16 17.75 7.32 1.62
C GLY A 16 16.55 7.12 2.55
N GLN A 17 16.42 7.89 3.64
CA GLN A 17 15.18 7.90 4.42
C GLN A 17 14.00 8.38 3.57
N ARG A 18 12.87 7.70 3.72
CA ARG A 18 11.61 8.03 3.06
C ARG A 18 10.64 8.49 4.14
N LEU A 19 9.83 9.50 3.83
CA LEU A 19 8.66 9.80 4.65
C LEU A 19 7.74 8.58 4.60
N ASP A 20 7.51 7.98 5.76
CA ASP A 20 6.63 6.82 5.91
C ASP A 20 5.71 7.01 7.11
N THR A 21 4.63 6.24 7.16
CA THR A 21 3.74 6.14 8.30
C THR A 21 3.72 4.70 8.81
N GLU A 22 4.04 4.54 10.10
CA GLU A 22 3.88 3.25 10.77
C GLU A 22 2.41 2.97 11.12
N ASN A 23 1.59 4.02 11.22
CA ASN A 23 0.19 3.92 11.61
C ASN A 23 -0.71 4.88 10.83
N VAL A 24 -1.50 4.32 9.93
CA VAL A 24 -2.47 5.07 9.11
C VAL A 24 -3.64 5.66 9.89
N THR A 25 -3.82 5.27 11.17
CA THR A 25 -4.87 5.81 12.05
C THR A 25 -4.45 7.06 12.80
N THR A 26 -3.23 7.53 12.59
CA THR A 26 -2.71 8.78 13.16
C THR A 26 -2.25 9.71 12.04
N PRO A 27 -2.48 11.03 12.15
CA PRO A 27 -2.06 11.97 11.12
C PRO A 27 -0.56 12.27 11.23
N HIS A 28 0.03 12.68 10.12
CA HIS A 28 1.28 13.46 10.18
C HIS A 28 0.94 14.90 10.57
N LEU A 29 1.65 15.43 11.55
CA LEU A 29 1.53 16.83 11.95
C LEU A 29 2.51 17.65 11.12
N VAL A 30 1.98 18.65 10.41
CA VAL A 30 2.76 19.55 9.57
C VAL A 30 2.59 20.96 10.07
N ASP A 31 3.65 21.52 10.65
CA ASP A 31 3.69 22.91 11.05
C ASP A 31 3.87 23.82 9.84
N ILE A 32 3.02 24.84 9.75
CA ILE A 32 3.11 25.90 8.74
C ILE A 32 3.35 27.22 9.48
N SER A 33 4.54 27.78 9.30
CA SER A 33 4.92 29.07 9.85
C SER A 33 4.89 30.16 8.79
N VAL A 34 4.54 31.38 9.21
CA VAL A 34 4.64 32.60 8.41
C VAL A 34 5.74 33.46 8.98
N HIS A 35 6.63 33.95 8.13
CA HIS A 35 7.77 34.78 8.51
C HIS A 35 7.70 36.14 7.81
N GLU A 36 8.31 37.16 8.41
CA GLU A 36 8.43 38.48 7.80
C GLU A 36 9.57 38.50 6.77
N GLY A 37 9.29 38.96 5.55
CA GLY A 37 10.29 39.08 4.49
C GLY A 37 10.79 37.74 3.94
N HIS A 38 12.01 37.74 3.38
CA HIS A 38 12.68 36.54 2.91
C HIS A 38 13.65 36.04 3.98
N VAL A 39 13.43 34.82 4.44
CA VAL A 39 14.22 34.18 5.51
C VAL A 39 14.93 32.93 5.00
N ASP A 40 16.15 32.68 5.48
CA ASP A 40 16.84 31.42 5.27
C ASP A 40 16.46 30.44 6.39
N VAL A 41 15.51 29.57 6.09
CA VAL A 41 14.98 28.57 7.04
C VAL A 41 15.89 27.36 7.25
N MET A 42 16.98 27.22 6.48
CA MET A 42 17.84 26.03 6.55
C MET A 42 18.89 26.10 7.66
N GLY A 43 18.97 27.21 8.41
CA GLY A 43 20.05 27.47 9.37
C GLY A 43 19.65 27.73 10.83
N GLU A 44 18.40 28.06 11.15
CA GLU A 44 18.04 28.49 12.52
C GLU A 44 16.61 28.09 12.92
N ASP A 45 16.48 27.29 13.99
CA ASP A 45 15.20 26.88 14.59
C ASP A 45 14.43 28.04 15.28
N THR A 46 15.06 29.21 15.42
CA THR A 46 14.62 30.33 16.26
C THR A 46 14.23 31.59 15.51
N LEU A 47 13.99 31.50 14.19
CA LEU A 47 13.53 32.66 13.41
C LEU A 47 12.18 33.19 13.96
N PRO A 48 12.02 34.51 14.14
CA PRO A 48 10.74 35.11 14.52
C PRO A 48 9.63 34.69 13.56
N ARG A 49 8.52 34.20 14.12
CA ARG A 49 7.34 33.76 13.36
C ARG A 49 6.23 34.79 13.56
N LEU A 50 5.65 35.29 12.47
CA LEU A 50 4.45 36.14 12.51
C LEU A 50 3.21 35.33 12.89
N ALA A 51 3.15 34.08 12.43
CA ALA A 51 2.10 33.13 12.76
C ALA A 51 2.61 31.70 12.65
N LEU A 52 1.95 30.78 13.34
CA LEU A 52 2.18 29.34 13.29
C LEU A 52 0.83 28.63 13.40
N THR A 53 0.62 27.63 12.57
CA THR A 53 -0.47 26.67 12.71
C THR A 53 0.03 25.26 12.43
N CYS A 54 -0.62 24.27 13.01
CA CYS A 54 -0.39 22.86 12.71
C CYS A 54 -1.51 22.34 11.83
N VAL A 55 -1.16 21.59 10.78
CA VAL A 55 -2.11 20.91 9.90
C VAL A 55 -1.96 19.41 10.09
N GLU A 56 -3.08 18.72 10.29
CA GLU A 56 -3.12 17.27 10.34
C GLU A 56 -3.27 16.68 8.94
N TRP A 57 -2.33 15.83 8.54
CA TRP A 57 -2.36 15.11 7.27
C TRP A 57 -2.68 13.63 7.49
N TRP A 58 -3.92 13.25 7.16
CA TRP A 58 -4.48 11.91 7.38
C TRP A 58 -4.34 11.00 6.15
N TYR A 59 -4.03 9.71 6.37
CA TYR A 59 -4.12 8.66 5.34
C TYR A 59 -5.47 7.94 5.31
N MET A 60 -6.14 7.87 6.46
CA MET A 60 -7.42 7.20 6.63
C MET A 60 -8.49 8.25 6.89
N ALA A 61 -9.48 8.35 6.01
CA ALA A 61 -10.61 9.25 6.19
C ALA A 61 -11.53 8.79 7.32
N ASP A 62 -12.30 9.74 7.86
CA ASP A 62 -13.28 9.45 8.90
C ASP A 62 -14.30 8.38 8.45
N GLY A 63 -14.66 7.50 9.38
CA GLY A 63 -15.57 6.38 9.15
C GLY A 63 -14.99 5.19 8.37
N VAL A 64 -13.78 5.29 7.80
CA VAL A 64 -13.09 4.13 7.21
C VAL A 64 -12.74 3.13 8.31
N LYS A 65 -13.11 1.87 8.11
CA LYS A 65 -12.80 0.78 9.06
C LYS A 65 -11.49 0.13 8.67
N ARG A 66 -10.57 0.02 9.63
CA ARG A 66 -9.33 -0.76 9.53
C ARG A 66 -9.53 -2.11 10.24
N MET A 67 -9.37 -3.21 9.50
CA MET A 67 -9.59 -4.57 10.01
C MET A 67 -8.36 -5.43 9.70
N PRO A 68 -7.46 -5.68 10.69
CA PRO A 68 -6.38 -6.64 10.52
C PRO A 68 -6.92 -8.03 10.16
N VAL A 69 -6.27 -8.70 9.21
CA VAL A 69 -6.66 -10.00 8.67
C VAL A 69 -5.59 -11.02 8.98
N LYS A 70 -5.99 -12.07 9.71
CA LYS A 70 -5.21 -13.27 9.98
C LYS A 70 -6.15 -14.48 9.87
N GLU A 71 -6.46 -14.88 8.64
CA GLU A 71 -7.39 -15.97 8.33
C GLU A 71 -6.74 -16.91 7.32
N GLY A 72 -6.68 -18.21 7.63
CA GLY A 72 -5.93 -19.16 6.80
C GLY A 72 -4.47 -18.73 6.66
N LEU A 73 -3.97 -18.70 5.41
CA LEU A 73 -2.63 -18.19 5.11
C LEU A 73 -2.59 -16.67 4.97
N ILE A 74 -3.75 -16.02 4.75
CA ILE A 74 -3.82 -14.59 4.42
C ILE A 74 -3.37 -13.72 5.59
N ARG A 75 -2.39 -12.84 5.32
CA ARG A 75 -1.94 -11.80 6.24
C ARG A 75 -2.06 -10.44 5.58
N GLY A 76 -2.70 -9.51 6.27
CA GLY A 76 -2.89 -8.16 5.75
C GLY A 76 -3.83 -7.33 6.59
N THR A 77 -4.32 -6.25 6.00
CA THR A 77 -5.33 -5.38 6.63
C THR A 77 -6.36 -4.99 5.59
N LEU A 78 -7.62 -5.32 5.86
CA LEU A 78 -8.75 -4.90 5.06
C LEU A 78 -9.22 -3.51 5.53
N PHE A 79 -9.32 -2.59 4.58
CA PHE A 79 -9.91 -1.29 4.77
C PHE A 79 -11.26 -1.22 4.07
N LEU A 80 -12.30 -0.81 4.81
CA LEU A 80 -13.66 -0.67 4.29
C LEU A 80 -14.12 0.78 4.35
N PRO A 81 -14.69 1.33 3.25
CA PRO A 81 -15.34 2.62 3.27
C PRO A 81 -16.52 2.65 4.25
N PRO A 82 -16.91 3.84 4.76
CA PRO A 82 -18.15 3.98 5.52
C PRO A 82 -19.37 3.72 4.61
N GLY A 83 -20.48 3.30 5.23
CA GLY A 83 -21.76 3.09 4.54
C GLY A 83 -22.14 1.62 4.37
N PRO A 84 -23.29 1.35 3.71
CA PRO A 84 -23.88 0.01 3.65
C PRO A 84 -23.18 -0.96 2.69
N GLY A 85 -22.29 -0.49 1.82
CA GLY A 85 -21.71 -1.30 0.75
C GLY A 85 -22.73 -1.74 -0.30
N LYS A 86 -22.41 -2.67 -1.21
CA LYS A 86 -21.09 -3.29 -1.42
C LYS A 86 -20.11 -2.35 -2.14
N PHE A 87 -18.81 -2.56 -1.93
CA PHE A 87 -17.73 -1.74 -2.50
C PHE A 87 -16.87 -2.54 -3.48
N PRO A 88 -16.39 -1.96 -4.58
CA PRO A 88 -15.41 -2.63 -5.44
C PRO A 88 -14.17 -3.04 -4.65
N GLY A 89 -13.79 -4.32 -4.75
CA GLY A 89 -12.66 -4.90 -4.04
C GLY A 89 -11.33 -4.66 -4.74
N VAL A 90 -10.27 -4.35 -3.99
CA VAL A 90 -8.90 -4.18 -4.51
C VAL A 90 -7.90 -4.90 -3.62
N LEU A 91 -7.04 -5.72 -4.22
CA LEU A 91 -5.82 -6.22 -3.58
C LEU A 91 -4.70 -5.20 -3.81
N ASP A 92 -4.08 -4.73 -2.72
CA ASP A 92 -3.02 -3.73 -2.73
C ASP A 92 -1.68 -4.35 -2.31
N MET A 93 -0.71 -4.41 -3.23
CA MET A 93 0.57 -5.12 -3.05
C MET A 93 1.77 -4.18 -3.25
N TYR A 94 2.72 -4.25 -2.33
CA TYR A 94 3.98 -3.49 -2.40
C TYR A 94 5.12 -4.34 -2.99
N GLY A 95 6.34 -3.79 -3.02
CA GLY A 95 7.51 -4.42 -3.64
C GLY A 95 8.36 -5.25 -2.67
N VAL A 96 9.63 -5.47 -3.05
CA VAL A 96 10.60 -6.37 -2.40
C VAL A 96 11.08 -5.97 -1.00
N LEU A 97 10.51 -4.94 -0.37
CA LEU A 97 10.84 -4.64 1.03
C LEU A 97 10.19 -5.61 2.01
N GLY A 98 9.12 -6.29 1.58
CA GLY A 98 8.33 -7.18 2.44
C GLY A 98 7.57 -6.40 3.50
N GLY A 99 7.08 -7.11 4.52
CA GLY A 99 6.25 -6.50 5.55
C GLY A 99 4.84 -6.17 5.03
N LEU A 100 4.14 -5.29 5.77
CA LEU A 100 2.80 -4.83 5.44
C LEU A 100 2.80 -3.30 5.34
N THR A 101 2.40 -2.78 4.18
CA THR A 101 2.24 -1.33 3.96
C THR A 101 0.78 -0.98 3.73
N GLU A 102 0.21 -0.15 4.60
CA GLU A 102 -1.24 0.10 4.63
C GLU A 102 -1.66 1.43 3.98
N ARG A 103 -0.73 2.37 3.81
CA ARG A 103 -1.03 3.76 3.42
C ARG A 103 -1.87 3.89 2.15
N ARG A 104 -1.61 3.06 1.13
CA ARG A 104 -2.30 3.14 -0.16
C ARG A 104 -3.68 2.50 -0.09
N ALA A 105 -3.83 1.35 0.56
CA ALA A 105 -5.13 0.75 0.85
C ALA A 105 -6.04 1.66 1.69
N ALA A 106 -5.51 2.32 2.73
CA ALA A 106 -6.28 3.28 3.53
C ALA A 106 -6.80 4.46 2.69
N LEU A 107 -5.96 5.01 1.81
CA LEU A 107 -6.35 6.07 0.88
C LEU A 107 -7.37 5.60 -0.16
N LEU A 108 -7.28 4.36 -0.64
CA LEU A 108 -8.26 3.76 -1.56
C LEU A 108 -9.63 3.58 -0.89
N ALA A 109 -9.65 3.09 0.36
CA ALA A 109 -10.90 2.95 1.11
C ALA A 109 -11.55 4.28 1.43
N SER A 110 -10.73 5.32 1.65
CA SER A 110 -11.20 6.70 1.74
C SER A 110 -11.85 7.22 0.45
N ARG A 111 -11.74 6.48 -0.66
CA ARG A 111 -12.33 6.78 -1.98
C ARG A 111 -13.31 5.72 -2.49
N GLY A 112 -13.83 4.88 -1.59
CA GLY A 112 -14.97 4.00 -1.89
C GLY A 112 -14.60 2.58 -2.34
N PHE A 113 -13.35 2.15 -2.17
CA PHE A 113 -12.90 0.78 -2.46
C PHE A 113 -12.75 -0.05 -1.19
N ALA A 114 -13.19 -1.31 -1.20
CA ALA A 114 -12.78 -2.26 -0.18
C ALA A 114 -11.36 -2.74 -0.51
N ALA A 115 -10.36 -2.21 0.20
CA ALA A 115 -8.96 -2.41 -0.15
C ALA A 115 -8.26 -3.32 0.87
N LEU A 116 -7.72 -4.45 0.41
CA LEU A 116 -6.89 -5.34 1.22
C LEU A 116 -5.42 -5.00 0.96
N ALA A 117 -4.77 -4.37 1.94
CA ALA A 117 -3.31 -4.32 1.97
C ALA A 117 -2.80 -5.73 2.25
N LEU A 118 -2.16 -6.36 1.25
CA LEU A 118 -1.76 -7.76 1.30
C LEU A 118 -0.24 -7.86 1.53
N ALA A 119 0.15 -8.44 2.67
CA ALA A 119 1.51 -8.92 2.87
C ALA A 119 1.64 -10.30 2.21
N TYR A 120 2.83 -10.62 1.70
CA TYR A 120 3.07 -11.91 1.04
C TYR A 120 4.44 -12.52 1.37
N PHE A 121 5.34 -11.80 2.04
CA PHE A 121 6.57 -12.31 2.64
C PHE A 121 7.11 -11.33 3.70
N ASN A 122 8.05 -11.80 4.51
CA ASN A 122 8.74 -11.06 5.58
C ASN A 122 7.75 -10.32 6.52
N TYR A 123 6.65 -10.99 6.88
CA TYR A 123 5.61 -10.45 7.74
C TYR A 123 4.92 -11.57 8.53
N ASP A 124 4.86 -11.45 9.85
CA ASP A 124 4.24 -12.44 10.75
C ASP A 124 4.83 -13.85 10.52
N ASP A 125 3.99 -14.83 10.17
CA ASP A 125 4.32 -16.22 9.90
C ASP A 125 4.44 -16.56 8.40
N LEU A 126 4.51 -15.54 7.52
CA LEU A 126 4.76 -15.71 6.09
C LEU A 126 6.23 -16.09 5.79
N PRO A 127 6.51 -16.59 4.58
CA PRO A 127 7.88 -16.86 4.12
C PRO A 127 8.81 -15.66 4.33
N LYS A 128 10.10 -15.92 4.57
CA LYS A 128 11.07 -14.86 4.85
C LYS A 128 11.61 -14.21 3.58
N ASP A 129 11.67 -14.95 2.49
CA ASP A 129 12.19 -14.49 1.20
C ASP A 129 11.06 -14.33 0.18
N VAL A 130 11.25 -13.38 -0.74
CA VAL A 130 10.35 -13.13 -1.85
C VAL A 130 10.41 -14.23 -2.92
N THR A 131 11.44 -15.07 -2.91
CA THR A 131 11.56 -16.22 -3.81
C THR A 131 10.67 -17.40 -3.41
N ASP A 132 10.18 -17.41 -2.18
CA ASP A 132 9.44 -18.53 -1.59
C ASP A 132 7.92 -18.26 -1.59
N ILE A 133 7.42 -17.61 -2.64
CA ILE A 133 6.01 -17.22 -2.78
C ILE A 133 5.37 -17.99 -3.93
N ASP A 134 4.10 -18.35 -3.74
CA ASP A 134 3.31 -19.11 -4.72
C ASP A 134 2.10 -18.31 -5.19
N LEU A 135 1.72 -18.46 -6.45
CA LEU A 135 0.57 -17.74 -7.01
C LEU A 135 -0.76 -18.18 -6.35
N ASP A 136 -0.82 -19.42 -5.84
CA ASP A 136 -1.95 -19.97 -5.09
C ASP A 136 -2.32 -19.11 -3.86
N TYR A 137 -1.33 -18.48 -3.20
CA TYR A 137 -1.57 -17.55 -2.09
C TYR A 137 -2.43 -16.35 -2.52
N PHE A 138 -2.17 -15.82 -3.71
CA PHE A 138 -2.88 -14.67 -4.24
C PHE A 138 -4.26 -15.04 -4.81
N GLU A 139 -4.42 -16.29 -5.28
CA GLU A 139 -5.74 -16.86 -5.60
C GLU A 139 -6.60 -16.98 -4.33
N GLU A 140 -6.04 -17.50 -3.23
CA GLU A 140 -6.73 -17.57 -1.94
C GLU A 140 -7.12 -16.18 -1.42
N ALA A 141 -6.22 -15.19 -1.54
CA ALA A 141 -6.51 -13.81 -1.14
C ALA A 141 -7.64 -13.18 -1.96
N THR A 142 -7.66 -13.45 -3.27
CA THR A 142 -8.72 -13.01 -4.19
C THR A 142 -10.06 -13.60 -3.80
N ASP A 143 -10.09 -14.90 -3.52
CA ASP A 143 -11.29 -15.62 -3.13
C ASP A 143 -11.79 -15.23 -1.74
N TRP A 144 -10.88 -15.00 -0.81
CA TRP A 144 -11.20 -14.47 0.51
C TRP A 144 -11.83 -13.08 0.41
N LEU A 145 -11.26 -12.18 -0.40
CA LEU A 145 -11.78 -10.82 -0.55
C LEU A 145 -13.17 -10.82 -1.18
N LEU A 146 -13.41 -11.65 -2.21
CA LEU A 146 -14.73 -11.77 -2.85
C LEU A 146 -15.80 -12.39 -1.94
N ARG A 147 -15.41 -13.22 -0.97
CA ARG A 147 -16.33 -13.78 0.03
C ARG A 147 -16.82 -12.74 1.05
N GLN A 148 -16.14 -11.60 1.18
CA GLN A 148 -16.53 -10.59 2.15
C GLN A 148 -17.92 -9.99 1.82
N PRO A 149 -18.85 -9.92 2.78
CA PRO A 149 -20.19 -9.39 2.54
C PRO A 149 -20.20 -7.95 2.01
N SER A 150 -19.18 -7.16 2.35
CA SER A 150 -19.01 -5.77 1.93
C SER A 150 -18.38 -5.60 0.55
N VAL A 151 -17.88 -6.66 -0.08
CA VAL A 151 -17.18 -6.59 -1.38
C VAL A 151 -18.14 -6.91 -2.53
N LEU A 152 -18.06 -6.07 -3.57
CA LEU A 152 -18.78 -6.21 -4.83
C LEU A 152 -18.03 -7.22 -5.71
N GLY A 153 -18.73 -8.28 -6.12
CA GLY A 153 -18.25 -9.21 -7.14
C GLY A 153 -18.61 -8.76 -8.56
N PRO A 154 -18.27 -9.55 -9.60
CA PRO A 154 -17.75 -10.93 -9.54
C PRO A 154 -16.22 -11.04 -9.44
N GLY A 155 -15.49 -9.94 -9.57
CA GLY A 155 -14.02 -9.93 -9.55
C GLY A 155 -13.45 -8.75 -8.77
N VAL A 156 -12.13 -8.76 -8.57
CA VAL A 156 -11.39 -7.74 -7.83
C VAL A 156 -10.42 -6.99 -8.74
N GLY A 157 -10.05 -5.78 -8.35
CA GLY A 157 -8.87 -5.12 -8.89
C GLY A 157 -7.60 -5.65 -8.23
N ALA A 158 -6.50 -5.75 -8.97
CA ALA A 158 -5.17 -5.97 -8.41
C ALA A 158 -4.30 -4.73 -8.68
N LEU A 159 -3.85 -4.09 -7.60
CA LEU A 159 -2.97 -2.93 -7.63
C LEU A 159 -1.61 -3.31 -7.05
N GLY A 160 -0.56 -3.07 -7.82
CA GLY A 160 0.79 -3.40 -7.40
C GLY A 160 1.84 -2.39 -7.82
N ILE A 161 2.88 -2.24 -7.00
CA ILE A 161 4.10 -1.47 -7.34
C ILE A 161 5.32 -2.37 -7.32
N SER A 162 6.22 -2.22 -8.30
CA SER A 162 7.45 -3.02 -8.42
C SER A 162 7.11 -4.52 -8.43
N LYS A 163 7.67 -5.35 -7.55
CA LYS A 163 7.34 -6.79 -7.45
C LYS A 163 5.85 -7.05 -7.25
N GLY A 164 5.13 -6.21 -6.49
CA GLY A 164 3.68 -6.34 -6.34
C GLY A 164 2.91 -6.16 -7.65
N GLY A 165 3.39 -5.31 -8.56
CA GLY A 165 2.75 -5.12 -9.87
C GLY A 165 3.13 -6.20 -10.89
N GLU A 166 4.28 -6.85 -10.73
CA GLU A 166 4.62 -8.09 -11.44
C GLU A 166 3.65 -9.21 -11.05
N ILE A 167 3.44 -9.39 -9.74
CA ILE A 167 2.47 -10.35 -9.19
C ILE A 167 1.06 -10.02 -9.71
N ALA A 168 0.64 -8.75 -9.67
CA ALA A 168 -0.67 -8.35 -10.18
C ALA A 168 -0.86 -8.71 -11.67
N LEU A 169 0.18 -8.55 -12.50
CA LEU A 169 0.14 -8.97 -13.90
C LEU A 169 0.05 -10.50 -14.04
N ALA A 170 0.81 -11.27 -13.25
CA ALA A 170 0.71 -12.73 -13.23
C ALA A 170 -0.70 -13.19 -12.82
N MET A 171 -1.28 -12.55 -11.80
CA MET A 171 -2.66 -12.81 -11.39
C MET A 171 -3.66 -12.56 -12.53
N ALA A 172 -3.49 -11.48 -13.32
CA ALA A 172 -4.37 -11.19 -14.45
C ALA A 172 -4.35 -12.27 -15.54
N VAL A 173 -3.21 -12.92 -15.72
CA VAL A 173 -3.03 -13.97 -16.75
C VAL A 173 -3.62 -15.29 -16.29
N HIS A 174 -3.55 -15.58 -14.99
CA HIS A 174 -3.79 -16.93 -14.45
C HIS A 174 -5.04 -17.07 -13.58
N LEU A 175 -5.64 -15.96 -13.12
CA LEU A 175 -6.79 -15.94 -12.23
C LEU A 175 -7.99 -15.23 -12.89
N ASP A 176 -9.06 -16.00 -13.18
CA ASP A 176 -10.27 -15.50 -13.85
C ASP A 176 -11.02 -14.41 -13.07
N LYS A 177 -10.75 -14.30 -11.75
CA LYS A 177 -11.44 -13.38 -10.83
C LYS A 177 -10.78 -12.01 -10.73
N VAL A 178 -9.74 -11.74 -11.51
CA VAL A 178 -9.10 -10.42 -11.62
C VAL A 178 -9.78 -9.61 -12.71
N ALA A 179 -10.53 -8.59 -12.33
CA ALA A 179 -11.32 -7.77 -13.25
C ALA A 179 -10.50 -6.62 -13.87
N ALA A 180 -9.48 -6.13 -13.16
CA ALA A 180 -8.63 -5.04 -13.63
C ALA A 180 -7.27 -5.06 -12.92
N VAL A 181 -6.22 -4.60 -13.60
CA VAL A 181 -4.87 -4.49 -13.02
C VAL A 181 -4.30 -3.08 -13.17
N ILE A 182 -3.68 -2.60 -12.10
CA ILE A 182 -2.87 -1.40 -12.09
C ILE A 182 -1.45 -1.82 -11.67
N SER A 183 -0.51 -1.71 -12.60
CA SER A 183 0.90 -2.08 -12.41
C SER A 183 1.78 -0.84 -12.47
N ILE A 184 2.51 -0.54 -11.39
CA ILE A 184 3.28 0.69 -11.23
C ILE A 184 4.78 0.36 -11.15
N SER A 185 5.56 0.82 -12.13
CA SER A 185 7.03 0.63 -12.15
C SER A 185 7.46 -0.83 -11.96
N SER A 186 6.75 -1.74 -12.63
CA SER A 186 6.92 -3.18 -12.49
C SER A 186 7.51 -3.80 -13.75
N PRO A 187 8.31 -4.88 -13.63
CA PRO A 187 8.67 -5.69 -14.78
C PRO A 187 7.42 -6.37 -15.35
N THR A 188 7.36 -6.54 -16.66
CA THR A 188 6.31 -7.29 -17.37
C THR A 188 6.65 -8.78 -17.49
N VAL A 189 7.69 -9.23 -16.80
CA VAL A 189 8.20 -10.60 -16.78
C VAL A 189 8.38 -11.03 -15.33
N ILE A 190 8.35 -12.34 -15.09
CA ILE A 190 8.65 -12.89 -13.76
C ILE A 190 10.14 -12.70 -13.51
N ALA A 191 10.47 -11.95 -12.46
CA ALA A 191 11.85 -11.61 -12.11
C ALA A 191 12.29 -12.32 -10.82
N THR A 192 13.61 -12.46 -10.66
CA THR A 192 14.30 -13.03 -9.49
C THR A 192 14.22 -14.55 -9.39
N ALA A 193 13.02 -15.13 -9.36
CA ALA A 193 12.83 -16.57 -9.24
C ALA A 193 11.55 -17.00 -9.97
N PRO A 194 11.48 -18.26 -10.46
CA PRO A 194 10.25 -18.81 -11.00
C PRO A 194 9.10 -18.73 -9.99
N LEU A 195 7.88 -18.50 -10.46
CA LEU A 195 6.68 -18.38 -9.63
C LEU A 195 5.86 -19.67 -9.74
N PRO A 196 5.77 -20.49 -8.68
CA PRO A 196 4.92 -21.68 -8.70
C PRO A 196 3.44 -21.30 -8.78
N TYR A 197 2.67 -22.11 -9.51
CA TYR A 197 1.21 -22.03 -9.55
C TYR A 197 0.62 -23.41 -9.84
N LYS A 198 -0.10 -23.98 -8.86
CA LYS A 198 -0.66 -25.33 -8.96
C LYS A 198 0.43 -26.34 -9.36
N ASP A 199 0.18 -27.18 -10.37
CA ASP A 199 1.13 -28.17 -10.88
C ASP A 199 2.14 -27.58 -11.90
N SER A 200 2.21 -26.25 -12.02
CA SER A 200 3.05 -25.56 -13.00
C SER A 200 4.07 -24.62 -12.35
N LEU A 201 5.18 -24.40 -13.05
CA LEU A 201 6.22 -23.45 -12.65
C LEU A 201 6.32 -22.37 -13.71
N LEU A 202 5.95 -21.14 -13.36
CA LEU A 202 6.02 -20.02 -14.28
C LEU A 202 7.48 -19.54 -14.35
N PRO A 203 8.13 -19.58 -15.53
CA PRO A 203 9.55 -19.35 -15.64
C PRO A 203 9.93 -17.89 -15.39
N ALA A 204 11.03 -17.67 -14.67
CA ALA A 204 11.65 -16.35 -14.58
C ALA A 204 12.38 -15.99 -15.88
N ALA A 205 12.42 -14.69 -16.19
CA ALA A 205 13.24 -14.19 -17.29
C ALA A 205 14.73 -14.45 -17.03
N GLN A 206 15.45 -14.84 -18.09
CA GLN A 206 16.90 -15.04 -18.10
C GLN A 206 17.67 -13.73 -18.19
#